data_AF-A0AAN7YZI9-F1
#
_entry.id   AF-A0AAN7YZI9-F1
#
_cell.length_a   1.000
_cell.length_b   1.000
_cell.length_c   1.000
_cell.angle_alpha   90.00
_cell.angle_beta   90.00
_cell.angle_gamma   90.00
#
_symmetry.space_group_name_H-M   'P 1'
#
loop_
_entity.id
_entity.type
_entity.pdbx_description
1 polymer ?
#
loop_
_entity_poly.entity_id
_entity_poly.type
_entity_poly.pdbx_seq_one_letter_code
_entity_poly.pdbx_strand_id
1 'polypeptide(L)'
;MASFFSKAGELPDHTYSPLERDSTYAWPKVSGQHQGGISQLQAIRYTESPVGPYDELIVAPGAFNYEGEENGKQKMKNMRISRIYVSQKYTCWNGRTSLSTPFPGQREQL
;
A
#
# COMPACT_ATOMS: atom_id res chain seq x y z
N MET A 1 -13.71 -16.34 -8.03
CA MET A 1 -12.68 -16.92 -7.16
C MET A 1 -11.68 -15.82 -6.85
N ALA A 2 -11.56 -15.38 -5.60
CA ALA A 2 -10.59 -14.35 -5.23
C ALA A 2 -9.21 -15.01 -5.10
N SER A 3 -8.25 -14.62 -5.92
CA SER A 3 -6.87 -15.09 -5.82
C SER A 3 -6.10 -14.17 -4.90
N PHE A 4 -5.53 -14.73 -3.84
CA PHE A 4 -4.54 -14.06 -2.98
C PHE A 4 -3.13 -14.15 -3.57
N PHE A 5 -2.96 -14.74 -4.75
CA PHE A 5 -1.70 -14.76 -5.46
C PHE A 5 -1.77 -13.82 -6.66
N SER A 6 -0.78 -12.95 -6.76
CA SER A 6 -0.61 -12.03 -7.88
C SER A 6 0.57 -12.49 -8.72
N LYS A 7 0.44 -12.38 -10.04
CA LYS A 7 1.50 -12.70 -11.01
C LYS A 7 2.39 -11.47 -11.21
N ALA A 8 3.67 -11.69 -11.45
CA ALA A 8 4.62 -10.61 -11.72
C ALA A 8 4.18 -9.79 -12.94
N GLY A 9 4.25 -8.46 -12.83
CA GLY A 9 3.86 -7.53 -13.89
C GLY A 9 2.35 -7.37 -14.13
N GLU A 10 1.51 -8.18 -13.50
CA GLU A 10 0.05 -8.10 -13.60
C GLU A 10 -0.53 -7.52 -12.31
N LEU A 11 -0.60 -6.19 -12.25
CA LEU A 11 -1.33 -5.48 -11.20
C LEU A 11 -2.77 -5.23 -11.66
N PRO A 12 -3.79 -5.49 -10.83
CA PRO A 12 -5.15 -5.08 -11.14
C PRO A 12 -5.25 -3.56 -11.34
N ASP A 13 -6.07 -3.10 -12.28
CA ASP A 13 -6.24 -1.66 -12.58
C ASP A 13 -6.60 -0.81 -11.36
N HIS A 14 -7.29 -1.41 -10.39
CA HIS A 14 -7.70 -0.79 -9.14
C HIS A 14 -6.67 -0.96 -8.02
N THR A 15 -5.39 -1.23 -8.31
CA THR A 15 -4.34 -1.29 -7.29
C THR A 15 -4.03 0.09 -6.74
N TYR A 16 -3.92 1.12 -7.59
CA TYR A 16 -3.66 2.50 -7.17
C TYR A 16 -4.92 3.34 -7.27
N SER A 17 -5.08 4.32 -6.37
CA SER A 17 -6.14 5.33 -6.50
C SER A 17 -5.98 6.08 -7.84
N PRO A 18 -7.06 6.54 -8.50
CA PRO A 18 -6.94 7.30 -9.75
C PRO A 18 -5.94 8.48 -9.67
N LEU A 19 -5.88 9.16 -8.51
CA LEU A 19 -4.96 10.27 -8.27
C LEU A 19 -3.50 9.84 -8.11
N GLU A 20 -3.26 8.60 -7.70
CA GLU A 20 -1.91 8.04 -7.46
C GLU A 20 -1.42 7.18 -8.64
N ARG A 21 -2.31 6.85 -9.59
CA ARG A 21 -2.00 5.99 -10.72
C ARG A 21 -0.98 6.62 -11.66
N ASP A 22 -1.08 7.93 -11.86
CA ASP A 22 -0.19 8.67 -12.75
C ASP A 22 1.01 9.30 -12.01
N SER A 23 1.11 9.08 -10.70
CA SER A 23 2.21 9.59 -9.88
C SER A 23 3.45 8.68 -9.98
N THR A 24 4.60 9.24 -9.61
CA THR A 24 5.87 8.47 -9.53
C THR A 24 5.80 7.30 -8.53
N TYR A 25 4.77 7.28 -7.67
CA TYR A 25 4.47 6.18 -6.75
C TYR A 25 4.02 4.90 -7.47
N ALA A 26 3.28 5.02 -8.58
CA ALA A 26 2.80 3.88 -9.35
C ALA A 26 3.76 3.48 -10.48
N TRP A 27 4.75 4.33 -10.82
CA TRP A 27 5.66 4.10 -11.94
C TRP A 27 6.70 3.00 -11.66
N PRO A 28 6.69 1.86 -12.39
CA PRO A 28 7.57 0.72 -12.09
C PRO A 28 9.08 1.04 -12.13
N LYS A 29 9.48 2.05 -12.91
CA LYS A 29 10.87 2.47 -13.06
C LYS A 29 11.41 3.23 -11.84
N VAL A 30 10.54 3.94 -11.12
CA VAL A 30 10.92 4.73 -9.93
C VAL A 30 10.62 3.94 -8.66
N SER A 31 9.52 3.20 -8.70
CA SER A 31 8.85 2.65 -7.53
C SER A 31 9.00 1.13 -7.40
N GLY A 32 9.81 0.52 -8.28
CA GLY A 32 10.04 -0.92 -8.31
C GLY A 32 9.03 -1.68 -9.16
N GLN A 33 9.49 -2.72 -9.83
CA GLN A 33 8.62 -3.61 -10.60
C GLN A 33 7.92 -4.61 -9.68
N HIS A 34 6.62 -4.80 -9.89
CA HIS A 34 5.83 -5.81 -9.19
C HIS A 34 6.28 -7.23 -9.59
N GLN A 35 6.68 -8.00 -8.60
CA GLN A 35 7.20 -9.37 -8.76
C GLN A 35 6.14 -10.43 -8.45
N GLY A 36 4.89 -10.02 -8.22
CA GLY A 36 3.85 -10.93 -7.76
C GLY A 36 4.14 -11.49 -6.36
N GLY A 37 3.46 -12.58 -6.03
CA GLY A 37 3.52 -13.24 -4.73
C GLY A 37 2.18 -13.16 -3.99
N ILE A 38 2.24 -13.25 -2.67
CA ILE A 38 1.06 -13.26 -1.82
C ILE A 38 0.56 -11.83 -1.67
N SER A 39 -0.63 -11.57 -2.20
CA SER A 39 -1.43 -10.39 -1.91
C SER A 39 -2.05 -10.51 -0.52
N GLN A 40 -2.01 -9.41 0.22
CA GLN A 40 -2.52 -9.31 1.57
C GLN A 40 -3.57 -8.20 1.66
N LEU A 41 -4.70 -8.53 2.29
CA LEU A 41 -5.72 -7.58 2.69
C LEU A 41 -5.89 -7.71 4.21
N GLN A 42 -5.61 -6.64 4.95
CA GLN A 42 -5.74 -6.63 6.40
C GLN A 42 -6.83 -5.63 6.79
N ALA A 43 -7.81 -6.08 7.56
CA ALA A 43 -8.79 -5.21 8.21
C ALA A 43 -8.53 -5.24 9.71
N ILE A 44 -8.15 -4.12 10.29
CA ILE A 44 -7.74 -3.98 11.68
C ILE A 44 -8.69 -3.00 12.36
N ARG A 45 -9.28 -3.40 13.47
CA ARG A 45 -10.07 -2.52 14.34
C ARG A 45 -9.23 -2.17 15.56
N TYR A 46 -8.77 -0.93 15.63
CA TYR A 46 -8.15 -0.40 16.83
C TYR A 46 -9.25 0.04 17.78
N THR A 47 -9.46 -0.72 18.86
CA THR A 47 -10.40 -0.37 19.93
C THR A 47 -9.84 0.71 20.84
N GLU A 48 -8.52 0.79 20.98
CA GLU A 48 -7.81 1.79 21.77
C GLU A 48 -6.59 2.31 21.00
N SER A 49 -6.44 3.63 20.97
CA SER A 49 -5.25 4.29 20.43
C SER A 49 -5.10 5.70 21.03
N PRO A 50 -3.91 6.34 20.96
CA PRO A 50 -3.71 7.71 21.46
C PRO A 50 -4.62 8.76 20.81
N VAL A 51 -5.24 8.45 19.67
CA VAL A 51 -6.14 9.33 18.92
C VAL A 51 -7.59 8.83 18.92
N GLY A 52 -7.91 7.79 19.71
CA GLY A 52 -9.22 7.17 19.79
C GLY A 52 -9.38 5.92 18.91
N PRO A 53 -10.52 5.23 18.98
CA PRO A 53 -10.77 4.04 18.17
C PRO A 53 -10.90 4.37 16.68
N TYR A 54 -10.33 3.53 15.82
CA TYR A 54 -10.47 3.63 14.37
C TYR A 54 -10.32 2.27 13.68
N ASP A 55 -10.81 2.20 12.45
CA ASP A 55 -10.69 1.01 11.60
C ASP A 55 -9.69 1.31 10.48
N GLU A 56 -8.82 0.35 10.21
CA GLU A 56 -7.78 0.38 9.18
C GLU A 56 -8.00 -0.76 8.18
N LEU A 57 -7.91 -0.44 6.89
CA LEU A 57 -7.92 -1.41 5.81
C LEU A 57 -6.68 -1.23 4.95
N ILE A 58 -5.80 -2.23 4.95
CA ILE A 58 -4.53 -2.24 4.22
C ILE A 58 -4.66 -3.18 3.02
N VAL A 59 -4.25 -2.70 1.85
CA VAL A 59 -4.18 -3.48 0.61
C VAL A 59 -2.74 -3.53 0.09
N ALA A 60 -2.13 -4.70 0.16
CA ALA A 60 -0.79 -4.96 -0.34
C ALA A 60 -0.84 -6.01 -1.48
N PRO A 61 -0.65 -5.60 -2.75
CA PRO A 61 -0.86 -6.46 -3.93
C PRO A 61 0.29 -7.46 -4.19
N GLY A 62 1.19 -7.64 -3.24
CA GLY A 62 2.36 -8.48 -3.35
C GLY A 62 3.67 -7.71 -3.23
N ALA A 63 4.73 -8.31 -3.73
CA ALA A 63 6.08 -7.82 -3.52
C ALA A 63 6.63 -7.06 -4.72
N PHE A 64 7.48 -6.09 -4.43
CA PHE A 64 8.12 -5.18 -5.38
C PHE A 64 9.63 -5.27 -5.24
N ASN A 65 10.33 -5.02 -6.34
CA ASN A 65 11.79 -4.87 -6.31
C ASN A 65 12.16 -3.51 -5.76
N TYR A 66 13.09 -3.49 -4.82
CA TYR A 66 13.72 -2.27 -4.34
C TYR A 66 15.22 -2.34 -4.60
N GLU A 67 15.79 -1.22 -5.05
CA GLU A 67 17.24 -1.04 -5.16
C GLU A 67 17.74 -0.73 -3.74
N GLY A 68 18.32 -1.74 -3.11
CA GLY A 68 18.90 -1.65 -1.77
C GLY A 68 20.02 -2.67 -1.65
N GLU A 69 21.12 -2.27 -1.03
CA GLU A 69 22.23 -3.17 -0.70
C GLU A 69 21.97 -3.83 0.65
N GLU A 70 21.73 -5.14 0.65
CA GLU A 70 21.89 -5.98 1.83
C GLU A 70 22.66 -7.22 1.42
N ASN A 71 23.77 -7.46 2.11
CA ASN A 71 24.64 -8.62 1.90
C ASN A 71 25.11 -8.80 0.44
N GLY A 72 25.41 -7.71 -0.27
CA GLY A 72 25.99 -7.74 -1.62
C GLY A 72 25.02 -8.13 -2.75
N LYS A 73 23.71 -8.19 -2.49
CA LYS A 73 22.67 -8.36 -3.52
C LYS A 73 21.97 -7.02 -3.77
N GLN A 74 22.00 -6.56 -5.03
CA GLN A 74 21.47 -5.25 -5.44
C GLN A 74 19.92 -5.17 -5.50
N LYS A 75 19.21 -6.28 -5.34
CA LYS A 75 17.74 -6.35 -5.52
C LYS A 75 17.11 -7.05 -4.33
N MET A 76 16.39 -6.28 -3.53
CA MET A 76 15.53 -6.80 -2.47
C MET A 76 14.10 -6.95 -2.97
N LYS A 77 13.40 -7.96 -2.46
CA LYS A 77 11.97 -8.18 -2.71
C LYS A 77 11.22 -7.91 -1.41
N ASN A 78 10.48 -6.81 -1.34
CA ASN A 78 9.68 -6.45 -0.16
C ASN A 78 8.21 -6.25 -0.52
N MET A 79 7.34 -6.54 0.43
CA MET A 79 5.90 -6.26 0.32
C MET A 79 5.67 -4.76 0.27
N ARG A 80 4.76 -4.31 -0.59
CA ARG A 80 4.38 -2.91 -0.67
C ARG A 80 2.90 -2.73 -0.43
N ILE A 81 2.57 -1.70 0.33
CA ILE A 81 1.19 -1.28 0.54
C ILE A 81 0.79 -0.34 -0.59
N SER A 82 -0.23 -0.72 -1.36
CA SER A 82 -0.77 0.11 -2.44
C SER A 82 -1.78 1.13 -1.93
N ARG A 83 -2.56 0.75 -0.92
CA ARG A 83 -3.64 1.55 -0.35
C ARG A 83 -3.77 1.27 1.14
N ILE A 84 -4.01 2.33 1.90
CA ILE A 84 -4.50 2.22 3.27
C ILE A 84 -5.71 3.14 3.40
N TYR A 85 -6.81 2.58 3.90
CA TYR A 85 -7.99 3.36 4.27
C TYR A 85 -8.09 3.38 5.78
N VAL A 86 -8.36 4.56 6.34
CA VAL A 86 -8.59 4.74 7.77
C VAL A 86 -9.90 5.49 7.95
N SER A 87 -10.69 5.09 8.94
CA SER A 87 -11.97 5.74 9.23
C SER A 87 -11.81 7.14 9.85
N GLN A 88 -10.66 7.43 10.47
CA GLN A 88 -10.40 8.68 11.17
C GLN A 88 -9.46 9.60 10.36
N LYS A 89 -9.74 10.91 10.35
CA LYS A 89 -8.94 11.88 9.57
C LYS A 89 -7.59 12.22 10.19
N TYR A 90 -7.51 12.26 11.52
CA TYR A 90 -6.31 12.66 12.25
C TYR A 90 -5.20 11.62 12.15
N THR A 91 -5.54 10.34 12.07
CA THR A 91 -4.61 9.24 11.80
C THR A 91 -4.05 9.29 10.39
N CYS A 92 -4.85 9.65 9.38
CA CYS A 92 -4.36 9.83 8.00
C CYS A 92 -3.25 10.88 7.89
N TRP A 93 -3.35 11.99 8.63
CA TRP A 93 -2.34 13.05 8.61
C TRP A 93 -1.02 12.60 9.24
N ASN A 94 -1.10 11.93 10.40
CA ASN A 94 0.09 11.40 11.08
C ASN A 94 0.73 10.27 10.27
N GLY A 95 -0.08 9.37 9.71
CA GLY A 95 0.39 8.26 8.88
C GLY A 95 1.07 8.72 7.59
N ARG A 96 0.58 9.78 6.94
CA ARG A 96 1.17 10.33 5.70
C ARG A 96 2.51 11.04 5.93
N THR A 97 2.80 11.43 7.18
CA THR A 97 4.04 12.11 7.58
C THR A 97 5.08 11.13 8.12
N SER A 98 4.66 10.05 8.81
CA SER A 98 5.57 9.05 9.41
C SER A 98 5.86 7.84 8.52
N LEU A 99 4.91 7.48 7.64
CA LEU A 99 5.06 6.44 6.62
C LEU A 99 4.84 7.12 5.26
N SER A 100 5.72 6.91 4.29
CA SER A 100 5.63 7.46 2.92
C SER A 100 4.45 6.92 2.08
N THR A 101 3.35 6.52 2.70
CA THR A 101 2.20 5.84 2.09
C THR A 101 1.00 6.79 1.94
N PRO A 102 0.34 6.82 0.78
CA PRO A 102 -0.81 7.70 0.54
C PRO A 102 -2.10 7.16 1.18
N PHE A 103 -2.74 7.99 2.01
CA PHE A 103 -4.09 7.76 2.57
C PHE A 103 -5.13 8.59 1.81
N PRO A 104 -6.00 7.99 0.97
CA PRO A 104 -7.18 8.70 0.47
C PRO A 104 -8.18 8.89 1.63
N GLY A 105 -8.48 10.15 1.97
CA GLY A 105 -9.47 10.47 3.01
C GLY A 105 -10.89 10.07 2.57
N GLN A 106 -11.66 9.42 3.44
CA GLN A 106 -13.01 8.91 3.15
C GLN A 106 -14.12 9.99 3.00
N ARG A 107 -13.82 11.23 2.57
CA ARG A 107 -14.85 12.29 2.48
C ARG A 107 -15.51 12.48 1.11
N GLU A 108 -15.13 11.72 0.09
CA GLU A 108 -15.63 11.93 -1.29
C GLU A 108 -16.44 10.73 -1.85
N GLN A 109 -17.06 9.91 -0.99
CA GLN A 109 -17.93 8.81 -1.42
C GLN A 109 -19.38 8.95 -0.91
N LEU A 110 -19.91 10.17 -0.87
CA LEU A 110 -21.35 10.44 -0.73
C LEU A 110 -21.80 11.44 -1.79
#